data_AF-A0A223S2G9-F1
#
_entry.id   AF-A0A223S2G9-F1
#
_cell.length_a   1.000
_cell.length_b   1.000
_cell.length_c   1.000
_cell.angle_alpha   90.00
_cell.angle_beta   90.00
_cell.angle_gamma   90.00
#
_symmetry.space_group_name_H-M   'P 1'
#
loop_
_entity.id
_entity.type
_entity.pdbx_description
1 polymer ?
#
loop_
_entity_poly.entity_id
_entity_poly.type
_entity_poly.pdbx_seq_one_letter_code
_entity_poly.pdbx_strand_id
1 'polypeptide(L)' 'MSSFVTRARHGDVTVAYDSSLPPLQQFTVRGLGGRIVCLRSPYNEAHRALVRECGLSKAEASRLLDKAVGADA' A
#
# COMPACT_ATOMS: atom_id res chain seq x y z
N MET A 1 6.41 -22.02 -4.21
CA MET A 1 5.71 -21.04 -3.35
C MET A 1 5.39 -19.84 -4.21
N SER A 2 4.12 -19.64 -4.55
CA SER A 2 3.66 -18.45 -5.29
C SER A 2 3.66 -17.27 -4.34
N SER A 3 4.57 -16.31 -4.53
CA SER A 3 4.50 -15.01 -3.89
C SER A 3 3.24 -14.30 -4.38
N PHE A 4 2.20 -14.23 -3.55
CA PHE A 4 0.97 -13.50 -3.87
C PHE A 4 1.21 -12.01 -3.61
N VAL A 5 1.89 -11.37 -4.56
CA VAL A 5 2.05 -9.92 -4.56
C VAL A 5 0.87 -9.31 -5.30
N THR A 6 -0.02 -8.70 -4.55
CA THR A 6 -1.17 -7.95 -5.07
C THR A 6 -0.83 -6.47 -5.13
N ARG A 7 -1.44 -5.76 -6.08
CA ARG A 7 -1.20 -4.32 -6.26
C ARG A 7 -2.52 -3.60 -6.46
N ALA A 8 -2.66 -2.48 -5.78
CA ALA A 8 -3.78 -1.57 -5.96
C ALA A 8 -3.27 -0.19 -6.39
N ARG A 9 -4.01 0.48 -7.26
CA ARG A 9 -3.69 1.81 -7.78
C ARG A 9 -4.85 2.77 -7.51
N HIS A 10 -4.52 3.99 -7.15
CA HIS A 10 -5.44 5.13 -7.05
C HIS A 10 -4.74 6.38 -7.59
N GLY A 11 -5.23 6.91 -8.72
CA GLY A 11 -4.53 7.96 -9.45
C GLY A 11 -3.11 7.52 -9.82
N ASP A 12 -2.11 8.27 -9.36
CA ASP A 12 -0.68 7.98 -9.56
C ASP A 12 -0.02 7.26 -8.38
N VAL A 13 -0.80 6.92 -7.36
CA VAL A 13 -0.34 6.21 -6.17
C VAL A 13 -0.59 4.72 -6.34
N THR A 14 0.42 3.90 -6.06
CA THR A 14 0.33 2.44 -6.11
C THR A 14 0.77 1.84 -4.79
N VAL A 15 -0.01 0.89 -4.28
CA VAL A 15 0.32 0.09 -3.11
C VAL A 15 0.52 -1.35 -3.57
N ALA A 16 1.64 -1.94 -3.18
CA ALA A 16 1.87 -3.37 -3.30
C ALA A 16 1.75 -4.01 -1.92
N TYR A 17 1.09 -5.16 -1.86
CA TYR A 17 0.97 -6.01 -0.69
C TYR A 17 1.63 -7.36 -1.00
N ASP A 18 2.43 -7.87 -0.09
CA ASP A 18 3.08 -9.18 -0.19
C ASP A 18 2.77 -9.99 1.09
N SER A 19 1.88 -10.96 0.96
CA SER A 19 1.46 -11.83 2.07
C SER A 19 2.54 -12.81 2.52
N SER A 20 3.60 -13.00 1.72
CA SER A 20 4.73 -13.87 2.07
C SER A 20 5.73 -13.19 3.01
N LEU A 21 5.64 -11.87 3.17
CA LEU A 21 6.49 -11.10 4.08
C LEU A 21 5.93 -11.10 5.50
N PRO A 22 6.80 -10.90 6.52
CA PRO A 22 6.36 -10.70 7.90
C PRO A 22 5.35 -9.54 8.00
N PRO A 23 4.38 -9.57 8.93
CA PRO A 23 3.33 -8.54 9.07
C PRO A 23 3.84 -7.09 9.11
N LEU A 24 5.06 -6.89 9.61
CA LEU A 24 5.72 -5.59 9.68
C LEU A 24 6.31 -5.10 8.36
N GLN A 25 6.25 -5.89 7.28
CA GLN A 25 6.94 -5.63 6.02
C GLN A 25 6.05 -5.79 4.78
N GLN A 26 4.75 -6.01 4.95
CA GLN A 26 3.88 -6.47 3.87
C GLN A 26 3.55 -5.39 2.84
N PHE A 27 3.65 -4.10 3.17
CA PHE A 27 3.21 -3.02 2.28
C PHE A 27 4.39 -2.26 1.66
N THR A 28 4.22 -1.87 0.41
CA THR A 28 5.09 -0.91 -0.28
C THR A 28 4.24 0.14 -0.99
N VAL A 29 4.47 1.41 -0.68
CA VAL A 29 3.75 2.55 -1.23
C VAL A 29 4.65 3.28 -2.23
N ARG A 30 4.14 3.48 -3.45
CA ARG A 30 4.73 4.33 -4.47
C ARG A 30 3.80 5.51 -4.73
N GLY A 31 4.32 6.72 -4.64
CA GLY A 31 3.59 7.96 -4.88
C GLY A 31 3.74 8.46 -6.31
N LEU A 32 3.44 9.75 -6.51
CA LEU A 32 3.55 10.45 -7.80
C LEU A 32 4.89 10.20 -8.48
N GLY A 33 4.85 9.92 -9.78
CA GLY A 33 6.04 9.62 -10.59
C GLY A 33 6.71 8.27 -10.27
N GLY A 34 6.05 7.38 -9.51
CA GLY A 34 6.57 6.06 -9.17
C GLY A 34 7.62 6.06 -8.05
N ARG A 35 7.86 7.20 -7.40
CA ARG A 35 8.78 7.31 -6.26
C ARG A 35 8.32 6.40 -5.12
N ILE A 36 9.24 5.61 -4.58
CA ILE A 36 8.96 4.83 -3.37
C ILE A 36 8.85 5.80 -2.19
N VAL A 37 7.66 5.87 -1.61
CA VAL A 37 7.34 6.73 -0.47
C VAL A 37 7.50 5.94 0.83
N CYS A 38 7.12 4.67 0.80
CA CYS A 38 7.23 3.77 1.95
C CYS A 38 7.56 2.37 1.44
N LEU A 39 8.57 1.72 2.05
CA LEU A 39 9.08 0.42 1.60
C LEU A 39 8.97 -0.59 2.72
N ARG A 40 8.37 -1.74 2.45
CA ARG A 40 8.27 -2.89 3.37
C ARG A 40 7.86 -2.46 4.77
N SER A 41 6.65 -1.96 4.89
CA SER A 41 6.14 -1.38 6.12
C SER A 41 4.86 -2.08 6.60
N PRO A 42 4.52 -1.94 7.89
CA PRO A 42 3.22 -2.37 8.40
C PRO A 42 2.09 -1.47 7.89
N TYR A 43 0.86 -1.94 8.03
CA TYR A 43 -0.36 -1.23 7.62
C TYR A 43 -0.39 0.24 8.09
N ASN A 44 -0.11 0.49 9.37
CA ASN A 44 -0.21 1.84 9.96
C ASN A 44 0.79 2.83 9.33
N GLU A 45 1.99 2.35 8.99
CA GLU A 45 3.02 3.19 8.40
C GLU A 45 2.74 3.45 6.92
N ALA A 46 2.29 2.42 6.18
CA ALA A 46 1.80 2.59 4.82
C ALA A 46 0.61 3.56 4.76
N HIS A 47 -0.34 3.47 5.71
CA HIS A 47 -1.47 4.40 5.82
C HIS A 47 -1.00 5.83 6.07
N ARG A 48 -0.09 6.03 7.03
CA ARG A 48 0.48 7.34 7.32
C ARG A 48 1.19 7.92 6.09
N ALA A 49 1.95 7.12 5.35
CA ALA A 49 2.62 7.54 4.13
C ALA A 49 1.64 7.98 3.03
N LEU A 50 0.55 7.22 2.83
CA LEU A 50 -0.51 7.59 1.89
C LEU A 50 -1.14 8.94 2.23
N VAL A 51 -1.42 9.19 3.51
CA VAL A 51 -2.05 10.44 3.95
C VAL A 51 -1.07 11.63 3.91
N ARG A 52 0.14 11.46 4.46
CA ARG A 52 1.08 12.57 4.65
C ARG A 52 1.88 12.92 3.40
N GLU A 53 2.32 11.90 2.67
CA GLU A 53 3.26 12.08 1.56
C GLU A 53 2.55 12.01 0.20
N CYS A 54 1.44 11.28 0.12
CA CYS A 54 0.65 11.15 -1.11
C CYS A 54 -0.62 12.01 -1.11
N GLY A 55 -0.96 12.65 0.01
CA GLY A 55 -2.08 13.59 0.12
C GLY A 55 -3.46 12.95 0.07
N LEU A 56 -3.58 11.63 0.23
CA LEU A 56 -4.87 10.95 0.25
C LEU A 56 -5.64 11.30 1.53
N SER A 57 -6.97 11.31 1.45
CA SER A 57 -7.79 11.27 2.65
C SER A 57 -7.59 9.96 3.42
N LYS A 58 -7.88 9.96 4.73
CA LYS A 58 -7.78 8.74 5.54
C LYS A 58 -8.62 7.59 4.98
N ALA A 59 -9.81 7.90 4.44
CA ALA A 59 -10.72 6.91 3.88
C ALA A 59 -10.18 6.32 2.57
N GLU A 60 -9.62 7.15 1.69
CA GLU A 60 -8.99 6.68 0.45
C GLU A 60 -7.75 5.82 0.74
N ALA A 61 -6.93 6.23 1.70
CA ALA A 61 -5.76 5.47 2.12
C ALA A 61 -6.14 4.07 2.65
N SER A 62 -7.15 3.97 3.52
CA SER A 62 -7.65 2.69 4.02
C SER A 62 -8.19 1.82 2.90
N ARG A 63 -9.10 2.35 2.06
CA ARG A 63 -9.66 1.61 0.92
C ARG A 63 -8.58 1.10 -0.03
N LEU A 64 -7.53 1.89 -0.27
CA LEU A 64 -6.43 1.49 -1.15
C LEU A 64 -5.60 0.35 -0.56
N LEU A 65 -5.35 0.37 0.76
CA LEU A 65 -4.66 -0.71 1.46
C LEU A 65 -5.52 -1.98 1.48
N ASP A 66 -6.80 -1.87 1.79
CA ASP A 66 -7.72 -3.01 1.85
C ASP A 66 -7.87 -3.66 0.46
N LYS A 67 -7.96 -2.84 -0.59
CA LYS A 67 -7.91 -3.29 -1.98
C LYS A 67 -6.59 -3.98 -2.33
N ALA A 68 -5.48 -3.50 -1.81
CA ALA A 68 -4.18 -4.15 -2.00
C ALA A 68 -4.13 -5.52 -1.31
N VAL A 69 -4.72 -5.68 -0.12
CA VAL A 69 -4.81 -6.97 0.58
C VAL A 69 -5.76 -7.95 -0.14
N GLY A 70 -6.64 -7.44 -0.99
CA GLY A 70 -7.68 -8.25 -1.65
C GLY A 70 -8.93 -8.43 -0.79
N ALA A 71 -9.16 -7.53 0.18
CA ALA A 71 -10.34 -7.55 1.06
C ALA A 71 -11.63 -7.05 0.36
N ASP A 72 -11.60 -6.90 -0.97
CA ASP A 72 -12.69 -6.36 -1.80
C ASP A 72 -12.94 -7.30 -3.01
N ALA A 73 -13.21 -8.57 -2.71
CA ALA A 73 -13.68 -9.61 -3.62
C ALA A 73 -14.79 -10.43 -2.96
#